data_AF-A0A7W7J1E1-F1
#
_entry.id   AF-A0A7W7J1E1-F1
#
_cell.length_a   1.000
_cell.length_b   1.000
_cell.length_c   1.000
_cell.angle_alpha   90.00
_cell.angle_beta   90.00
_cell.angle_gamma   90.00
#
_symmetry.space_group_name_H-M   'P 1'
#
loop_
_entity.id
_entity.type
_entity.pdbx_description
1 polymer ?
#
loop_
_entity_poly.entity_id
_entity_poly.type
_entity_poly.pdbx_seq_one_letter_code
_entity_poly.pdbx_strand_id
1 'polypeptide(L)' 'MTKVTNYLSEAFEELKSNVTWPAWAEVQKLTIVVSVFSILFALATWGVDEFFAKALAGFFNWLKG' A
#
# COMPACT_ATOMS: atom_id res chain seq x y z
N MET A 1 -36.86 -0.58 -0.88
CA MET A 1 -35.42 -0.98 -0.81
C MET A 1 -34.80 -1.25 -2.19
N THR A 2 -35.39 -0.79 -3.29
CA THR A 2 -34.87 -1.05 -4.67
C THR A 2 -33.98 0.08 -5.21
N LYS A 3 -33.97 1.26 -4.57
CA LYS A 3 -33.22 2.43 -5.05
C LYS A 3 -31.70 2.26 -4.96
N VAL A 4 -31.18 1.67 -3.87
CA VAL A 4 -29.74 1.52 -3.65
C VAL A 4 -29.15 0.45 -4.57
N THR A 5 -29.86 -0.66 -4.78
CA THR A 5 -29.43 -1.72 -5.70
C THR A 5 -29.41 -1.25 -7.15
N ASN A 6 -30.42 -0.47 -7.56
CA ASN A 6 -30.45 0.11 -8.91
C ASN A 6 -29.35 1.16 -9.09
N TYR A 7 -29.12 2.03 -8.11
CA TYR A 7 -28.03 3.01 -8.15
C TYR A 7 -26.65 2.36 -8.25
N LEU A 8 -26.41 1.25 -7.53
CA LEU A 8 -25.16 0.50 -7.63
C LEU A 8 -24.99 -0.15 -9.01
N SER A 9 -26.06 -0.70 -9.59
CA SER A 9 -26.01 -1.25 -10.96
C SER A 9 -25.77 -0.16 -12.00
N GLU A 10 -26.49 0.95 -11.95
CA GLU A 10 -26.33 2.10 -12.86
C GLU A 10 -24.92 2.69 -12.74
N ALA A 11 -24.40 2.90 -11.53
CA ALA A 11 -23.04 3.38 -11.31
C ALA A 11 -21.98 2.40 -11.83
N PHE A 12 -22.18 1.09 -11.71
CA PHE A 12 -21.25 0.10 -12.25
C PHE A 12 -21.27 0.06 -13.78
N GLU A 13 -22.44 0.25 -14.38
CA GLU A 13 -22.63 0.30 -15.83
C GLU A 13 -22.06 1.60 -16.43
N GLU A 14 -22.20 2.73 -15.75
CA GLU A 14 -21.54 4.00 -16.07
C GLU A 14 -20.01 3.90 -15.96
N LEU A 15 -19.50 3.36 -14.85
CA LEU A 15 -18.07 3.20 -14.63
C LEU A 15 -17.44 2.20 -15.60
N LYS A 16 -18.19 1.22 -16.11
CA LYS A 16 -17.68 0.27 -17.10
C LYS A 16 -17.71 0.83 -18.52
N SER A 17 -18.75 1.61 -18.86
CA SER A 17 -18.96 2.10 -20.23
C SER A 17 -18.26 3.43 -20.53
N ASN A 18 -18.12 4.31 -19.53
CA ASN A 18 -17.55 5.64 -19.70
C ASN A 18 -16.14 5.80 -19.12
N VAL A 19 -15.61 4.79 -18.40
CA VAL A 19 -14.21 4.79 -17.97
C VAL A 19 -13.37 3.96 -18.92
N THR A 20 -12.36 4.59 -19.49
CA THR A 20 -11.36 3.93 -20.31
C THR A 20 -10.35 3.24 -19.41
N TRP A 21 -10.50 1.93 -19.26
CA TRP A 21 -9.52 1.11 -18.54
C TRP A 21 -8.21 1.04 -19.35
N PRO A 22 -7.05 1.30 -18.72
CA PRO A 22 -5.77 1.11 -19.37
C PRO A 22 -5.58 -0.36 -19.77
N ALA A 23 -4.73 -0.60 -20.77
CA ALA A 23 -4.43 -1.95 -21.21
C ALA A 23 -3.86 -2.78 -20.05
N TRP A 24 -4.22 -4.07 -19.98
CA TRP A 24 -3.78 -4.98 -18.93
C TRP A 24 -2.26 -4.99 -18.73
N ALA A 25 -1.50 -4.88 -19.83
CA ALA A 25 -0.03 -4.81 -19.78
C ALA A 25 0.48 -3.55 -19.04
N GLU A 26 -0.20 -2.43 -19.18
CA GLU A 26 0.15 -1.18 -18.50
C GLU A 26 -0.18 -1.26 -17.00
N VAL A 27 -1.35 -1.79 -16.65
CA VAL A 27 -1.75 -2.02 -15.25
C VAL A 27 -0.75 -2.93 -14.56
N GLN A 28 -0.39 -4.06 -15.17
CA GLN A 28 0.57 -5.00 -14.60
C GLN A 28 1.94 -4.34 -14.38
N LYS A 29 2.42 -3.56 -15.35
CA LYS A 29 3.69 -2.82 -15.21
C LYS A 29 3.64 -1.88 -14.00
N LEU A 30 2.57 -1.09 -13.87
CA LEU A 30 2.39 -0.17 -12.75
C LEU A 30 2.30 -0.91 -11.41
N THR A 31 1.54 -2.01 -11.34
CA THR A 31 1.41 -2.83 -10.13
C THR A 31 2.76 -3.40 -9.70
N ILE A 32 3.55 -3.96 -10.62
CA ILE A 32 4.87 -4.51 -10.32
C ILE A 32 5.79 -3.42 -9.74
N VAL A 33 5.81 -2.25 -10.36
CA VAL A 33 6.61 -1.12 -9.86
C VAL A 33 6.20 -0.76 -8.42
N VAL A 34 4.91 -0.58 -8.17
CA VAL A 34 4.40 -0.26 -6.82
C VAL A 34 4.75 -1.36 -5.82
N SER A 35 4.56 -2.64 -6.17
CA SER A 35 4.86 -3.77 -5.29
C SER A 35 6.34 -3.82 -4.90
N VAL A 36 7.26 -3.55 -5.83
CA VAL A 36 8.70 -3.51 -5.53
C VAL A 36 9.02 -2.39 -4.55
N PHE A 37 8.49 -1.19 -4.76
CA PHE A 37 8.68 -0.08 -3.83
C PHE A 37 8.09 -0.36 -2.44
N SER A 38 6.91 -0.99 -2.36
CA SER A 38 6.30 -1.38 -1.08
C SER A 38 7.20 -2.32 -0.28
N ILE A 39 7.83 -3.31 -0.94
CA ILE A 39 8.78 -4.23 -0.29
C ILE A 39 10.03 -3.47 0.18
N LEU A 40 10.59 -2.60 -0.66
CA LEU A 40 11.77 -1.80 -0.29
C LEU A 40 11.49 -0.90 0.92
N PHE A 41 10.35 -0.21 0.95
CA PHE A 41 9.97 0.62 2.09
C PHE A 41 9.71 -0.20 3.35
N ALA A 42 9.07 -1.37 3.23
CA ALA A 42 8.85 -2.25 4.38
C ALA A 42 10.17 -2.73 5.01
N LEU A 43 11.16 -3.07 4.19
CA LEU A 43 12.50 -3.44 4.66
C LEU A 43 13.23 -2.24 5.28
N ALA A 44 13.08 -1.05 4.71
CA ALA A 44 13.66 0.17 5.24
C ALA A 44 13.10 0.52 6.62
N THR A 45 11.78 0.47 6.81
CA THR A 45 11.14 0.72 8.11
C THR A 45 11.54 -0.33 9.14
N TRP A 46 11.61 -1.60 8.74
CA TRP A 46 12.08 -2.67 9.61
C TRP A 46 13.52 -2.42 10.10
N GLY A 47 14.43 -2.01 9.19
CA GLY A 47 15.81 -1.69 9.54
C GLY A 47 15.93 -0.50 10.50
N VAL A 48 15.10 0.53 10.29
CA VAL A 48 15.04 1.69 11.20
C VAL A 48 14.55 1.27 12.59
N ASP A 49 13.47 0.49 12.67
CA ASP A 49 12.89 0.02 13.93
C ASP A 49 13.91 -0.79 14.75
N GLU A 50 14.62 -1.72 14.10
CA GLU A 50 15.63 -2.55 14.76
C GLU A 50 16.86 -1.74 15.20
N PHE A 51 17.29 -0.78 14.37
CA PHE A 51 18.39 0.13 14.71
C PHE A 51 18.07 0.96 15.96
N PHE A 52 16.89 1.60 15.99
CA PHE A 52 16.48 2.42 17.14
C PHE A 52 16.30 1.57 18.40
N ALA A 53 15.74 0.37 18.30
CA ALA A 53 15.61 -0.54 19.44
C ALA A 53 16.97 -0.88 20.06
N LYS A 54 17.96 -1.22 19.23
CA LYS A 54 19.34 -1.53 19.68
C LYS A 54 20.05 -0.31 20.24
N ALA A 55 19.93 0.85 19.59
CA ALA A 55 20.55 2.09 20.04
C ALA A 55 20.01 2.53 21.42
N LEU A 56 18.68 2.49 21.60
CA LEU A 56 18.05 2.79 22.88
C LEU A 56 18.43 1.77 23.95
N ALA A 57 18.40 0.47 23.65
CA ALA A 57 18.82 -0.56 24.59
C ALA A 57 20.28 -0.37 25.06
N GLY A 58 21.18 -0.02 24.14
CA GLY A 58 22.57 0.32 24.46
C GLY A 58 22.67 1.56 25.35
N PHE A 59 21.93 2.62 25.03
CA PHE A 59 21.89 3.84 25.83
C PHE A 59 21.38 3.59 27.26
N PHE A 60 20.27 2.87 27.41
CA PHE A 60 19.73 2.53 28.73
C PHE A 60 20.65 1.61 29.53
N ASN A 61 21.34 0.67 28.88
CA ASN A 61 22.32 -0.18 29.55
C ASN A 61 23.53 0.63 30.06
N TRP A 62 24.00 1.59 29.27
CA TRP A 62 25.07 2.51 29.68
C TRP A 62 24.66 3.41 30.86
N LEU A 63 23.40 3.84 30.91
CA LEU A 63 22.88 4.72 31.96
C LEU A 63 22.56 3.99 33.28
N LYS A 64 22.35 2.66 33.20
CA LYS A 64 22.04 1.80 34.35
C LYS A 64 23.28 1.13 34.97
N GLY A 65 24.41 1.14 34.26
CA GLY A 65 25.74 0.81 34.79
C GLY A 65 26.37 2.02 35.45
#